data_AF-A0A0W1F1M7-F1
#
_entry.id   AF-A0A0W1F1M7-F1
#
_cell.length_a   1.000
_cell.length_b   1.000
_cell.length_c   1.000
_cell.angle_alpha   90.00
_cell.angle_beta   90.00
_cell.angle_gamma   90.00
#
_symmetry.space_group_name_H-M   'P 1'
#
loop_
_entity.id
_entity.type
_entity.pdbx_description
1 polymer ?
#
loop_
_entity_poly.entity_id
_entity_poly.type
_entity_poly.pdbx_seq_one_letter_code
_entity_poly.pdbx_strand_id
1 'polypeptide(L)'
;MAETFRFAFRQDLFARAPEDTRLGYLMIGQLWNDCIILIRQMLVARNKPKSGRSHYDMDGQIAFELLNLRMLSSRLHEGSSLFRKLGQFSRSWETELGSEAVEAVGRVRRYFSNGNAPLSILRNKMGFHSDHTFARSAMAQIGDEELADYHGQFFATTLYMSAETLHLGALAQLCGLDSTKAALARLMEDVLQMIGDIHIVCQSYQTWFLETYIVPHHPFTNGQRIALDDAPLSEEVFTPFFLNFDDLRAKFPG
;
A
#
# COMPACT_ATOMS: atom_id res chain seq x y z
N MET A 1 -16.14 -15.45 -10.69
CA MET A 1 -15.34 -15.57 -9.45
C MET A 1 -13.90 -15.79 -9.88
N ALA A 2 -12.93 -15.01 -9.39
CA ALA A 2 -11.53 -15.20 -9.78
C ALA A 2 -11.00 -16.48 -9.13
N GLU A 3 -10.46 -17.39 -9.92
CA GLU A 3 -9.88 -18.64 -9.40
C GLU A 3 -8.53 -18.35 -8.74
N THR A 4 -8.29 -18.90 -7.55
CA THR A 4 -7.01 -18.80 -6.84
C THR A 4 -6.34 -20.15 -6.80
N PHE A 5 -5.02 -20.19 -7.01
CA PHE A 5 -4.23 -21.42 -7.01
C PHE A 5 -3.09 -21.32 -6.01
N ARG A 6 -2.89 -22.38 -5.23
CA ARG A 6 -1.69 -22.61 -4.44
C ARG A 6 -0.68 -23.34 -5.31
N PHE A 7 0.42 -22.67 -5.64
CA PHE A 7 1.54 -23.29 -6.33
C PHE A 7 2.71 -23.43 -5.35
N ALA A 8 2.86 -24.63 -4.77
CA ALA A 8 3.86 -24.92 -3.75
C ALA A 8 5.01 -25.73 -4.35
N PHE A 9 6.21 -25.15 -4.39
CA PHE A 9 7.44 -25.83 -4.81
C PHE A 9 8.41 -25.98 -3.64
N ARG A 10 9.28 -26.99 -3.74
CA ARG A 10 10.25 -27.31 -2.68
C ARG A 10 11.45 -26.38 -2.69
N GLN A 11 12.11 -26.23 -1.54
CA GLN A 11 13.28 -25.37 -1.38
C GLN A 11 14.46 -25.80 -2.27
N ASP A 12 14.66 -27.10 -2.52
CA ASP A 12 15.74 -27.60 -3.37
C ASP A 12 15.54 -27.28 -4.85
N LEU A 13 14.29 -27.11 -5.30
CA LEU A 13 14.00 -26.56 -6.63
C LEU A 13 14.32 -25.06 -6.67
N PHE A 14 13.89 -24.32 -5.65
CA PHE A 14 14.18 -22.89 -5.53
C PHE A 14 15.69 -22.63 -5.53
N ALA A 15 16.48 -23.44 -4.83
CA ALA A 15 17.93 -23.35 -4.72
C ALA A 15 18.70 -23.56 -6.04
N ARG A 16 18.04 -23.98 -7.12
CA ARG A 16 18.66 -24.11 -8.46
C ARG A 16 18.91 -22.75 -9.11
N ALA A 17 18.16 -21.73 -8.75
CA ALA A 17 18.39 -20.37 -9.23
C ALA A 17 19.60 -19.73 -8.52
N PRO A 18 20.34 -18.82 -9.20
CA PRO A 18 21.41 -18.04 -8.57
C PRO A 18 20.92 -17.32 -7.31
N GLU A 19 21.80 -17.14 -6.32
CA GLU A 19 21.44 -16.55 -5.03
C GLU A 19 20.79 -15.16 -5.15
N ASP A 20 21.40 -14.25 -5.92
CA ASP A 20 20.85 -12.90 -6.11
C ASP A 20 19.48 -12.93 -6.79
N THR A 21 19.27 -13.87 -7.71
CA THR A 21 18.00 -14.05 -8.42
C THR A 21 16.90 -14.57 -7.49
N ARG A 22 17.23 -15.49 -6.58
CA ARG A 22 16.33 -15.95 -5.51
C ARG A 22 15.98 -14.83 -4.53
N LEU A 23 16.98 -14.03 -4.16
CA LEU A 23 16.78 -12.87 -3.30
C LEU A 23 15.85 -11.84 -3.97
N GLY A 24 16.09 -11.56 -5.25
CA GLY A 24 15.21 -10.71 -6.07
C GLY A 24 13.77 -11.20 -6.08
N TYR A 25 13.56 -12.50 -6.29
CA TYR A 25 12.22 -13.12 -6.27
C TYR A 25 11.49 -12.86 -4.94
N LEU A 26 12.16 -13.08 -3.80
CA LEU A 26 11.55 -12.85 -2.49
C LEU A 26 11.30 -11.37 -2.19
N MET A 27 12.27 -10.50 -2.50
CA MET A 27 12.17 -9.06 -2.22
C MET A 27 11.09 -8.37 -3.08
N ILE A 28 11.01 -8.71 -4.37
CA ILE A 28 10.02 -8.17 -5.30
C ILE A 28 8.63 -8.74 -4.97
N GLY A 29 8.54 -10.02 -4.60
CA GLY A 29 7.30 -10.62 -4.10
C GLY A 29 6.80 -9.92 -2.83
N GLN A 30 7.68 -9.65 -1.88
CA GLN A 30 7.32 -8.92 -0.67
C GLN A 30 6.88 -7.47 -0.96
N LEU A 31 7.55 -6.78 -1.88
CA LEU A 31 7.12 -5.45 -2.32
C LEU A 31 5.66 -5.47 -2.82
N TRP A 32 5.31 -6.45 -3.65
CA TRP A 32 3.93 -6.58 -4.12
C TRP A 32 2.95 -6.90 -2.99
N ASN A 33 3.31 -7.82 -2.09
CA ASN A 33 2.48 -8.17 -0.92
C ASN A 33 2.16 -6.93 -0.08
N ASP A 34 3.16 -6.09 0.21
CA ASP A 34 2.96 -4.87 0.97
C ASP A 34 2.02 -3.91 0.24
N CYS A 35 2.24 -3.68 -1.05
CA CYS A 35 1.40 -2.80 -1.87
C CYS A 35 -0.06 -3.26 -1.93
N ILE A 36 -0.30 -4.56 -2.16
CA ILE A 36 -1.66 -5.10 -2.28
C ILE A 36 -2.39 -5.11 -0.93
N ILE A 37 -1.69 -5.33 0.18
CA ILE A 37 -2.29 -5.24 1.52
C ILE A 37 -2.71 -3.80 1.81
N LEU A 38 -1.81 -2.84 1.59
CA LEU A 38 -2.07 -1.42 1.89
C LEU A 38 -3.21 -0.86 1.04
N ILE A 39 -3.25 -1.14 -0.27
CA ILE A 39 -4.36 -0.66 -1.11
C ILE A 39 -5.68 -1.30 -0.72
N ARG A 40 -5.69 -2.59 -0.32
CA ARG A 40 -6.90 -3.24 0.18
C ARG A 40 -7.37 -2.63 1.50
N GLN A 41 -6.45 -2.30 2.41
CA GLN A 41 -6.78 -1.60 3.66
C GLN A 41 -7.38 -0.21 3.38
N MET A 42 -6.85 0.53 2.41
CA MET A 42 -7.45 1.80 1.97
C MET A 42 -8.86 1.63 1.40
N LEU A 43 -9.10 0.57 0.61
CA LEU A 43 -10.44 0.27 0.09
C LEU A 43 -11.43 -0.07 1.23
N VAL A 44 -11.00 -0.89 2.18
CA VAL A 44 -11.80 -1.25 3.37
C VAL A 44 -12.11 -0.03 4.23
N ALA A 45 -11.17 0.91 4.35
CA ALA A 45 -11.39 2.17 5.08
C ALA A 45 -12.60 2.96 4.54
N ARG A 46 -12.96 2.77 3.27
CA ARG A 46 -14.10 3.44 2.62
C ARG A 46 -15.42 2.65 2.70
N ASN A 47 -15.41 1.39 3.14
CA ASN A 47 -16.60 0.56 3.21
C ASN A 47 -17.50 0.94 4.39
N LYS A 48 -18.74 1.31 4.12
CA LYS A 48 -19.72 1.65 5.16
C LYS A 48 -20.63 0.45 5.50
N PRO A 49 -20.94 0.21 6.79
CA PRO A 49 -21.98 -0.76 7.14
C PRO A 49 -23.35 -0.29 6.63
N LYS A 50 -24.30 -1.23 6.50
CA LYS A 50 -25.66 -0.95 5.99
C LYS A 50 -26.40 0.12 6.80
N SER A 51 -26.12 0.21 8.10
CA SER A 51 -26.68 1.22 9.01
C SER A 51 -26.12 2.64 8.79
N GLY A 52 -25.11 2.80 7.93
CA GLY A 52 -24.33 4.03 7.84
C GLY A 52 -23.26 4.13 8.93
N ARG A 53 -22.42 5.16 8.85
CA ARG A 53 -21.37 5.46 9.83
C ARG A 53 -21.76 6.65 10.69
N SER A 54 -21.36 6.64 11.96
CA SER A 54 -21.34 7.85 12.77
C SER A 54 -20.26 8.80 12.24
N HIS A 55 -20.38 10.09 12.56
CA HIS A 55 -19.34 11.06 12.19
C HIS A 55 -18.01 10.76 12.90
N TYR A 56 -18.03 10.29 14.14
CA TYR A 56 -16.85 9.83 14.86
C TYR A 56 -16.11 8.70 14.15
N ASP A 57 -16.84 7.65 13.73
CA ASP A 57 -16.22 6.54 13.01
C ASP A 57 -15.67 7.02 11.67
N MET A 58 -16.33 7.96 10.98
CA MET A 58 -15.82 8.55 9.75
C MET A 58 -14.44 9.20 9.95
N ASP A 59 -14.23 9.95 11.03
CA ASP A 59 -12.92 10.55 11.35
C ASP A 59 -11.83 9.50 11.54
N GLY A 60 -12.13 8.42 12.28
CA GLY A 60 -11.21 7.29 12.45
C GLY A 60 -10.84 6.62 11.12
N GLN A 61 -11.78 6.54 10.20
CA GLN A 61 -11.56 5.95 8.88
C GLN A 61 -10.74 6.86 7.97
N ILE A 62 -10.93 8.18 8.06
CA ILE A 62 -10.08 9.16 7.37
C ILE A 62 -8.63 9.05 7.88
N ALA A 63 -8.43 8.97 9.20
CA ALA A 63 -7.12 8.78 9.79
C ALA A 63 -6.47 7.45 9.33
N PHE A 64 -7.24 6.37 9.31
CA PHE A 64 -6.79 5.05 8.84
C PHE A 64 -6.43 5.06 7.34
N GLU A 65 -7.25 5.69 6.50
CA GLU A 65 -6.97 5.85 5.07
C GLU A 65 -5.67 6.65 4.84
N LEU A 66 -5.49 7.77 5.57
CA LEU A 66 -4.32 8.64 5.43
C LEU A 66 -3.03 7.95 5.91
N LEU A 67 -3.09 7.14 6.97
CA LEU A 67 -1.96 6.31 7.38
C LEU A 67 -1.56 5.33 6.27
N ASN A 68 -2.53 4.61 5.69
CA ASN A 68 -2.26 3.66 4.62
C ASN A 68 -1.72 4.35 3.36
N LEU A 69 -2.23 5.54 3.01
CA LEU A 69 -1.71 6.34 1.90
C LEU A 69 -0.24 6.74 2.11
N ARG A 70 0.14 7.17 3.32
CA ARG A 70 1.54 7.49 3.68
C ARG A 70 2.44 6.26 3.59
N MET A 71 1.98 5.13 4.12
CA MET A 71 2.72 3.87 4.08
C MET A 71 2.89 3.38 2.64
N LEU A 72 1.83 3.42 1.83
CA LEU A 72 1.85 2.98 0.44
C LEU A 72 2.78 3.87 -0.38
N SER A 73 2.69 5.20 -0.25
CA SER A 73 3.59 6.15 -0.92
C SER A 73 5.05 5.85 -0.61
N SER A 74 5.35 5.56 0.66
CA SER A 74 6.68 5.17 1.10
C SER A 74 7.12 3.86 0.48
N ARG A 75 6.23 2.86 0.43
CA ARG A 75 6.54 1.55 -0.14
C ARG A 75 6.76 1.59 -1.65
N LEU A 76 5.96 2.38 -2.38
CA LEU A 76 6.13 2.59 -3.82
C LEU A 76 7.48 3.26 -4.12
N HIS A 77 7.91 4.23 -3.29
CA HIS A 77 9.22 4.85 -3.40
C HIS A 77 10.37 3.84 -3.18
N GLU A 78 10.26 2.99 -2.14
CA GLU A 78 11.21 1.90 -1.92
C GLU A 78 11.22 0.89 -3.08
N GLY A 79 10.07 0.64 -3.70
CA GLY A 79 9.96 -0.15 -4.93
C GLY A 79 10.78 0.42 -6.09
N SER A 80 10.73 1.74 -6.30
CA SER A 80 11.59 2.41 -7.29
C SER A 80 13.08 2.22 -7.01
N SER A 81 13.47 2.33 -5.73
CA SER A 81 14.86 2.09 -5.29
C SER A 81 15.28 0.64 -5.46
N LEU A 82 14.38 -0.32 -5.19
CA LEU A 82 14.62 -1.74 -5.44
C LEU A 82 14.80 -2.00 -6.94
N PHE A 83 13.99 -1.38 -7.80
CA PHE A 83 14.08 -1.57 -9.23
C PHE A 83 15.38 -1.04 -9.82
N ARG A 84 16.00 0.01 -9.25
CA ARG A 84 17.37 0.44 -9.63
C ARG A 84 18.41 -0.67 -9.47
N LYS A 85 18.16 -1.64 -8.58
CA LYS A 85 19.03 -2.79 -8.31
C LYS A 85 18.67 -4.04 -9.13
N LEU A 86 17.72 -3.97 -10.08
CA LEU A 86 17.34 -5.13 -10.89
C LEU A 86 18.53 -5.83 -11.56
N GLY A 87 19.53 -5.07 -12.02
CA GLY A 87 20.77 -5.60 -12.58
C GLY A 87 21.58 -6.50 -11.65
N GLN A 88 21.37 -6.40 -10.34
CA GLN A 88 21.96 -7.30 -9.32
C GLN A 88 21.23 -8.64 -9.30
N PHE A 89 19.90 -8.64 -9.46
CA PHE A 89 19.07 -9.84 -9.41
C PHE A 89 18.99 -10.59 -10.74
N SER A 90 19.06 -9.84 -11.85
CA SER A 90 19.26 -10.35 -13.21
C SER A 90 20.04 -9.34 -14.04
N ARG A 91 21.18 -9.75 -14.59
CA ARG A 91 22.02 -8.90 -15.46
C ARG A 91 21.35 -8.57 -16.79
N SER A 92 20.46 -9.45 -17.27
CA SER A 92 19.81 -9.37 -18.58
C SER A 92 18.31 -9.09 -18.46
N TRP A 93 17.88 -8.49 -17.34
CA TRP A 93 16.47 -8.22 -17.03
C TRP A 93 15.75 -7.45 -18.15
N GLU A 94 16.44 -6.55 -18.87
CA GLU A 94 15.86 -5.77 -19.97
C GLU A 94 15.40 -6.64 -21.14
N THR A 95 16.08 -7.77 -21.37
CA THR A 95 15.71 -8.74 -22.41
C THR A 95 14.78 -9.84 -21.89
N GLU A 96 14.78 -10.08 -20.58
CA GLU A 96 14.07 -11.21 -19.95
C GLU A 96 12.64 -10.87 -19.50
N LEU A 97 12.38 -9.64 -19.06
CA LEU A 97 11.08 -9.26 -18.44
C LEU A 97 10.02 -8.78 -19.45
N GLY A 98 10.37 -8.69 -20.72
CA GLY A 98 9.50 -8.11 -21.77
C GLY A 98 9.46 -6.58 -21.76
N SER A 99 9.07 -6.00 -22.89
CA SER A 99 9.10 -4.54 -23.10
C SER A 99 8.20 -3.78 -22.14
N GLU A 100 7.02 -4.30 -21.82
CA GLU A 100 6.06 -3.65 -20.92
C GLU A 100 6.64 -3.45 -19.51
N ALA A 101 7.34 -4.46 -18.98
CA ALA A 101 8.00 -4.36 -17.67
C ALA A 101 9.17 -3.37 -17.71
N VAL A 102 9.95 -3.34 -18.79
CA VAL A 102 11.05 -2.38 -18.96
C VAL A 102 10.53 -0.95 -18.99
N GLU A 103 9.44 -0.71 -19.73
CA GLU A 103 8.79 0.59 -19.75
C GLU A 103 8.22 0.98 -18.38
N ALA A 104 7.58 0.04 -17.67
CA ALA A 104 7.06 0.26 -16.33
C ALA A 104 8.17 0.60 -15.33
N VAL A 105 9.31 -0.10 -15.36
CA VAL A 105 10.51 0.28 -14.59
C VAL A 105 10.94 1.71 -14.92
N GLY A 106 10.94 2.08 -16.21
CA GLY A 106 11.24 3.43 -16.68
C GLY A 106 10.29 4.49 -16.10
N ARG A 107 8.97 4.25 -16.13
CA ARG A 107 7.94 5.15 -15.58
C ARG A 107 8.09 5.31 -14.07
N VAL A 108 8.23 4.22 -13.32
CA VAL A 108 8.41 4.24 -11.86
C VAL A 108 9.70 4.97 -11.47
N ARG A 109 10.83 4.69 -12.14
CA ARG A 109 12.09 5.36 -11.87
C ARG A 109 12.01 6.86 -12.16
N ARG A 110 11.38 7.24 -13.28
CA ARG A 110 11.22 8.65 -13.68
C ARG A 110 10.33 9.43 -12.73
N TYR A 111 9.22 8.84 -12.29
CA TYR A 111 8.32 9.47 -11.32
C TYR A 111 9.05 9.77 -10.01
N PHE A 112 9.70 8.76 -9.42
CA PHE A 112 10.38 8.90 -8.12
C PHE A 112 11.78 9.52 -8.19
N SER A 113 12.36 9.74 -9.38
CA SER A 113 13.57 10.56 -9.52
C SER A 113 13.27 12.05 -9.39
N ASN A 114 12.02 12.46 -9.63
CA ASN A 114 11.58 13.81 -9.37
C ASN A 114 11.25 13.96 -7.87
N GLY A 115 12.10 14.68 -7.14
CA GLY A 115 11.88 14.98 -5.72
C GLY A 115 10.57 15.74 -5.45
N ASN A 116 10.01 16.38 -6.49
CA ASN A 116 8.76 17.13 -6.42
C ASN A 116 7.53 16.30 -6.81
N ALA A 117 7.68 15.00 -7.09
CA ALA A 117 6.52 14.15 -7.34
C ALA A 117 5.66 14.05 -6.07
N PRO A 118 4.31 14.18 -6.13
CA PRO A 118 3.45 14.22 -4.95
C PRO A 118 3.67 13.10 -3.95
N LEU A 119 3.84 11.83 -4.39
CA LEU A 119 4.10 10.72 -3.48
C LEU A 119 5.50 10.78 -2.84
N SER A 120 6.50 11.30 -3.56
CA SER A 120 7.85 11.55 -3.00
C SER A 120 7.80 12.64 -1.93
N ILE A 121 7.07 13.73 -2.19
CA ILE A 121 6.88 14.82 -1.23
C ILE A 121 6.15 14.29 0.01
N LEU A 122 5.04 13.58 -0.16
CA LEU A 122 4.27 13.00 0.93
C LEU A 122 5.13 12.11 1.82
N ARG A 123 5.92 11.20 1.22
CA ARG A 123 6.88 10.34 1.94
C ARG A 123 7.90 11.14 2.74
N ASN A 124 8.51 12.15 2.12
CA ASN A 124 9.60 12.91 2.74
C ASN A 124 9.11 13.91 3.82
N LYS A 125 7.92 14.48 3.66
CA LYS A 125 7.40 15.55 4.52
C LYS A 125 6.41 15.08 5.58
N MET A 126 5.69 13.99 5.35
CA MET A 126 4.66 13.48 6.27
C MET A 126 4.70 11.96 6.49
N GLY A 127 5.59 11.22 5.82
CA GLY A 127 5.67 9.77 5.93
C GLY A 127 6.15 9.30 7.30
N PHE A 128 7.38 9.63 7.67
CA PHE A 128 8.01 9.18 8.92
C PHE A 128 8.86 10.25 9.63
N HIS A 129 8.84 11.49 9.12
CA HIS A 129 9.57 12.61 9.70
C HIS A 129 8.60 13.75 9.99
N SER A 130 8.55 14.19 11.25
CA SER A 130 7.82 15.40 11.63
C SER A 130 8.65 16.62 11.28
N ASP A 131 8.48 17.15 10.07
CA ASP A 131 9.09 18.41 9.66
C ASP A 131 8.38 19.57 10.40
N HIS A 132 9.01 20.08 11.46
CA HIS A 132 8.43 21.13 12.30
C HIS A 132 8.15 22.44 11.53
N THR A 133 8.99 22.80 10.56
CA THR A 133 8.77 23.99 9.73
C THR A 133 7.52 23.81 8.87
N PHE A 134 7.37 22.61 8.30
CA PHE A 134 6.19 22.26 7.54
C PHE A 134 4.93 22.21 8.41
N ALA A 135 4.98 21.54 9.57
CA ALA A 135 3.87 21.49 10.52
C ALA A 135 3.41 22.90 10.94
N ARG A 136 4.35 23.81 11.22
CA ARG A 136 4.04 25.22 11.53
C ARG A 136 3.33 25.92 10.37
N SER A 137 3.76 25.68 9.14
CA SER A 137 3.11 26.24 7.95
C SER A 137 1.69 25.70 7.79
N ALA A 138 1.50 24.39 7.99
CA ALA A 138 0.20 23.73 7.88
C ALA A 138 -0.77 24.19 8.99
N MET A 139 -0.28 24.43 10.21
CA MET A 139 -1.09 24.98 11.30
C MET A 139 -1.73 26.32 10.94
N ALA A 140 -1.02 27.17 10.20
CA ALA A 140 -1.56 28.47 9.76
C ALA A 140 -2.64 28.37 8.68
N GLN A 141 -2.84 27.18 8.10
CA GLN A 141 -3.88 26.90 7.09
C GLN A 141 -5.13 26.24 7.70
N ILE A 142 -5.06 25.80 8.96
CA ILE A 142 -6.23 25.32 9.68
C ILE A 142 -7.15 26.53 9.87
N GLY A 143 -8.31 26.49 9.22
CA GLY A 143 -9.32 27.55 9.33
C GLY A 143 -10.08 27.47 10.65
N ASP A 144 -11.31 27.95 10.66
CA ASP A 144 -12.21 27.87 11.82
C ASP A 144 -12.84 26.47 12.01
N GLU A 145 -12.17 25.43 11.51
CA GLU A 145 -12.60 24.04 11.63
C GLU A 145 -12.50 23.58 13.09
N GLU A 146 -13.46 22.79 13.54
CA GLU A 146 -13.42 22.21 14.89
C GLU A 146 -12.25 21.22 15.01
N LEU A 147 -11.38 21.44 15.98
CA LEU A 147 -10.36 20.47 16.37
C LEU A 147 -10.96 19.52 17.42
N ALA A 148 -11.10 18.25 17.04
CA ALA A 148 -11.64 17.22 17.91
C ALA A 148 -10.57 16.20 18.27
N ASP A 149 -10.55 15.78 19.54
CA ASP A 149 -9.85 14.59 19.99
C ASP A 149 -10.85 13.67 20.68
N TYR A 150 -10.80 12.39 20.32
CA TYR A 150 -11.67 11.37 20.88
C TYR A 150 -10.90 10.59 21.93
N HIS A 151 -11.33 10.69 23.18
CA HIS A 151 -10.71 10.00 24.30
C HIS A 151 -11.57 8.82 24.74
N GLY A 152 -11.08 7.61 24.46
CA GLY A 152 -11.70 6.39 24.95
C GLY A 152 -11.26 6.04 26.37
N GLN A 153 -12.04 5.20 27.05
CA GLN A 153 -11.61 4.58 28.31
C GLN A 153 -10.37 3.68 28.13
N PHE A 154 -10.17 3.14 26.93
CA PHE A 154 -9.04 2.30 26.57
C PHE A 154 -8.18 3.00 25.52
N PHE A 155 -6.86 2.79 25.55
CA PHE A 155 -5.94 3.44 24.60
C PHE A 155 -6.29 3.15 23.13
N ALA A 156 -6.83 1.96 22.85
CA ALA A 156 -7.22 1.53 21.51
C ALA A 156 -8.54 2.16 21.01
N THR A 157 -9.21 2.97 21.84
CA THR A 157 -10.37 3.80 21.45
C THR A 157 -10.08 5.30 21.56
N THR A 158 -8.80 5.68 21.59
CA THR A 158 -8.38 7.09 21.54
C THR A 158 -7.89 7.46 20.15
N LEU A 159 -8.37 8.59 19.63
CA LEU A 159 -7.97 9.17 18.34
C LEU A 159 -7.71 10.67 18.52
N TYR A 160 -6.49 11.09 18.22
CA TYR A 160 -6.13 12.51 18.18
C TYR A 160 -6.43 13.07 16.79
N MET A 161 -7.71 13.29 16.48
CA MET A 161 -8.13 13.72 15.14
C MET A 161 -7.62 15.14 14.84
N SER A 162 -7.42 15.99 15.85
CA SER A 162 -6.80 17.31 15.70
C SER A 162 -5.41 17.26 15.05
N ALA A 163 -4.63 16.21 15.35
CA ALA A 163 -3.32 15.98 14.73
C ALA A 163 -3.44 15.54 13.26
N GLU A 164 -4.50 14.81 12.90
CA GLU A 164 -4.75 14.43 11.51
C GLU A 164 -5.36 15.58 10.69
N THR A 165 -6.14 16.47 11.31
CA THR A 165 -6.58 17.73 10.68
C THR A 165 -5.38 18.55 10.20
N LEU A 166 -4.32 18.61 11.00
CA LEU A 166 -3.06 19.24 10.59
C LEU A 166 -2.51 18.61 9.30
N HIS A 167 -2.40 17.27 9.24
CA HIS A 167 -1.89 16.59 8.04
C HIS A 167 -2.79 16.78 6.82
N LEU A 168 -4.12 16.75 7.01
CA LEU A 168 -5.10 16.95 5.94
C LEU A 168 -5.03 18.37 5.36
N GLY A 169 -4.93 19.40 6.20
CA GLY A 169 -4.74 20.78 5.76
C GLY A 169 -3.41 20.96 5.01
N ALA A 170 -2.38 20.20 5.40
CA ALA A 170 -1.07 20.23 4.79
C ALA A 170 -1.02 19.64 3.35
N LEU A 171 -1.94 18.73 3.00
CA LEU A 171 -1.91 18.03 1.71
C LEU A 171 -2.02 18.98 0.51
N ALA A 172 -2.91 19.97 0.60
CA ALA A 172 -3.10 20.99 -0.44
C ALA A 172 -1.79 21.74 -0.72
N GLN A 173 -1.13 22.19 0.35
CA GLN A 173 0.15 22.88 0.26
C GLN A 173 1.26 21.99 -0.33
N LEU A 174 1.35 20.72 0.07
CA LEU A 174 2.39 19.80 -0.41
C LEU A 174 2.27 19.51 -1.90
N CYS A 175 1.03 19.36 -2.38
CA CYS A 175 0.76 19.09 -3.77
C CYS A 175 0.71 20.37 -4.62
N GLY A 176 0.76 21.56 -4.00
CA GLY A 176 0.61 22.84 -4.70
C GLY A 176 -0.77 23.01 -5.33
N LEU A 177 -1.83 22.61 -4.61
CA LEU A 177 -3.21 22.58 -5.09
C LEU A 177 -4.12 23.41 -4.19
N ASP A 178 -5.24 23.87 -4.74
CA ASP A 178 -6.15 24.82 -4.07
C ASP A 178 -7.02 24.20 -2.97
N SER A 179 -7.04 22.87 -2.82
CA SER A 179 -7.84 22.20 -1.80
C SER A 179 -7.30 20.83 -1.41
N THR A 180 -7.56 20.41 -0.17
CA THR A 180 -7.25 19.06 0.32
C THR A 180 -7.93 17.99 -0.51
N LYS A 181 -9.16 18.21 -0.97
CA LYS A 181 -9.88 17.29 -1.86
C LYS A 181 -9.15 17.09 -3.19
N ALA A 182 -8.68 18.17 -3.82
CA ALA A 182 -7.91 18.08 -5.05
C ALA A 182 -6.56 17.36 -4.82
N ALA A 183 -5.90 17.63 -3.70
CA ALA A 183 -4.66 16.95 -3.33
C ALA A 183 -4.85 15.44 -3.10
N LEU A 184 -5.88 15.04 -2.38
CA LEU A 184 -6.22 13.63 -2.20
C LEU A 184 -6.54 12.96 -3.55
N ALA A 185 -7.32 13.60 -4.42
CA ALA A 185 -7.63 13.06 -5.74
C ALA A 185 -6.35 12.86 -6.57
N ARG A 186 -5.43 13.83 -6.55
CA ARG A 186 -4.15 13.73 -7.25
C ARG A 186 -3.26 12.63 -6.69
N LEU A 187 -3.14 12.53 -5.36
CA LEU A 187 -2.36 11.47 -4.72
C LEU A 187 -2.91 10.09 -5.03
N MET A 188 -4.23 9.93 -5.05
CA MET A 188 -4.87 8.67 -5.42
C MET A 188 -4.63 8.29 -6.89
N GLU A 189 -4.70 9.25 -7.82
CA GLU A 189 -4.36 9.05 -9.22
C GLU A 189 -2.91 8.57 -9.36
N ASP A 190 -1.96 9.26 -8.73
CA ASP A 190 -0.55 8.90 -8.74
C ASP A 190 -0.33 7.51 -8.11
N VAL A 191 -1.02 7.17 -7.01
CA VAL A 191 -0.97 5.83 -6.39
C VAL A 191 -1.46 4.76 -7.36
N LEU A 192 -2.61 4.96 -8.01
CA LEU A 192 -3.19 3.99 -8.94
C LEU A 192 -2.29 3.76 -10.16
N GLN A 193 -1.67 4.81 -10.67
CA GLN A 193 -0.70 4.68 -11.76
C GLN A 193 0.55 3.92 -11.30
N MET A 194 1.15 4.31 -10.17
CA MET A 194 2.39 3.70 -9.69
C MET A 194 2.23 2.27 -9.19
N ILE A 195 1.08 1.93 -8.58
CA ILE A 195 0.80 0.55 -8.18
C ILE A 195 0.59 -0.35 -9.39
N GLY A 196 -0.03 0.15 -10.47
CA GLY A 196 -0.16 -0.56 -11.74
C GLY A 196 1.20 -0.86 -12.37
N ASP A 197 2.06 0.15 -12.47
CA ASP A 197 3.41 -0.03 -13.02
C ASP A 197 4.26 -0.96 -12.13
N ILE A 198 4.19 -0.85 -10.80
CA ILE A 198 4.89 -1.76 -9.88
C ILE A 198 4.34 -3.19 -10.01
N HIS A 199 3.03 -3.37 -10.18
CA HIS A 199 2.43 -4.68 -10.39
C HIS A 199 3.00 -5.36 -11.63
N ILE A 200 3.05 -4.65 -12.76
CA ILE A 200 3.61 -5.16 -14.02
C ILE A 200 5.04 -5.66 -13.79
N VAL A 201 5.90 -4.85 -13.18
CA VAL A 201 7.30 -5.23 -12.93
C VAL A 201 7.39 -6.44 -12.01
N CYS A 202 6.61 -6.44 -10.91
CA CYS A 202 6.62 -7.55 -9.96
C CYS A 202 6.15 -8.84 -10.62
N GLN A 203 5.03 -8.80 -11.33
CA GLN A 203 4.47 -9.94 -12.03
C GLN A 203 5.44 -10.48 -13.08
N SER A 204 5.99 -9.64 -13.95
CA SER A 204 6.93 -10.07 -14.98
C SER A 204 8.17 -10.73 -14.40
N TYR A 205 8.74 -10.19 -13.32
CA TYR A 205 9.87 -10.81 -12.64
C TYR A 205 9.52 -12.16 -12.02
N GLN A 206 8.37 -12.25 -11.34
CA GLN A 206 7.90 -13.50 -10.72
C GLN A 206 7.64 -14.58 -11.78
N THR A 207 6.95 -14.22 -12.87
CA THR A 207 6.68 -15.13 -13.99
C THR A 207 7.96 -15.60 -14.64
N TRP A 208 8.86 -14.69 -15.01
CA TRP A 208 10.17 -15.04 -15.58
C TRP A 208 10.95 -16.00 -14.68
N PHE A 209 11.00 -15.72 -13.37
CA PHE A 209 11.69 -16.59 -12.41
C PHE A 209 11.08 -18.00 -12.39
N LEU A 210 9.75 -18.09 -12.29
CA LEU A 210 9.04 -19.37 -12.23
C LEU A 210 9.25 -20.16 -13.52
N GLU A 211 9.06 -19.53 -14.69
CA GLU A 211 9.22 -20.15 -16.00
C GLU A 211 10.66 -20.61 -16.27
N THR A 212 11.65 -19.87 -15.77
CA THR A 212 13.07 -20.19 -15.99
C THR A 212 13.55 -21.31 -15.07
N TYR A 213 13.20 -21.25 -13.78
CA TYR A 213 13.85 -22.09 -12.76
C TYR A 213 12.96 -23.16 -12.14
N ILE A 214 11.64 -22.96 -12.11
CA ILE A 214 10.71 -23.84 -11.40
C ILE A 214 9.91 -24.71 -12.35
N VAL A 215 9.18 -24.10 -13.29
CA VAL A 215 8.24 -24.76 -14.22
C VAL A 215 8.89 -25.90 -15.03
N PRO A 216 10.14 -25.81 -15.51
CA PRO A 216 10.79 -26.90 -16.25
C PRO A 216 10.94 -28.21 -15.44
N HIS A 217 10.87 -28.11 -14.10
CA HIS A 217 11.02 -29.25 -13.18
C HIS A 217 9.78 -29.49 -12.32
N HIS A 218 8.87 -28.52 -12.27
CA HIS A 218 7.65 -28.54 -11.49
C HIS A 218 6.57 -27.74 -12.22
N PRO A 219 5.90 -28.33 -13.23
CA PRO A 219 4.93 -27.61 -14.07
C PRO A 219 3.76 -27.03 -13.27
N PHE A 220 3.12 -25.98 -13.78
CA PHE A 220 1.96 -25.33 -13.14
C PHE A 220 0.76 -26.26 -12.92
N THR A 221 0.69 -27.42 -13.58
CA THR A 221 -0.31 -28.46 -13.31
C THR A 221 -0.23 -29.05 -11.90
N ASN A 222 0.87 -28.80 -11.17
CA ASN A 222 0.98 -29.10 -9.75
C ASN A 222 0.30 -28.06 -8.84
N GLY A 223 -0.27 -27.00 -9.42
CA GLY A 223 -1.05 -26.00 -8.70
C GLY A 223 -2.36 -26.60 -8.17
N GLN A 224 -2.64 -26.38 -6.89
CA GLN A 224 -3.89 -26.77 -6.27
C GLN A 224 -4.86 -25.59 -6.30
N ARG A 225 -6.02 -25.76 -6.94
CA ARG A 225 -7.10 -24.77 -6.85
C ARG A 225 -7.54 -24.61 -5.39
N ILE A 226 -7.66 -23.37 -4.96
CA ILE A 226 -8.19 -22.99 -3.65
C ILE A 226 -9.62 -22.49 -3.87
N ALA A 227 -10.57 -23.12 -3.19
CA ALA A 227 -11.93 -22.60 -3.10
C ALA A 227 -11.96 -21.44 -2.10
N LEU A 228 -12.62 -20.35 -2.48
CA LEU A 228 -12.81 -19.16 -1.65
C LEU A 228 -14.29 -18.92 -1.40
N ASP A 229 -15.07 -19.99 -1.32
CA ASP A 229 -16.54 -19.96 -1.34
C ASP A 229 -17.11 -19.20 -0.13
N ASP A 230 -16.38 -19.20 1.00
CA ASP A 230 -16.75 -18.50 2.24
C ASP A 230 -16.04 -17.14 2.42
N ALA A 231 -15.25 -16.69 1.44
CA ALA A 231 -14.56 -15.40 1.55
C ALA A 231 -15.57 -14.24 1.41
N PRO A 232 -15.61 -13.28 2.35
CA PRO A 232 -16.52 -12.14 2.26
C PRO A 232 -16.19 -11.28 1.04
N LEU A 233 -17.21 -10.64 0.45
CA LEU A 233 -16.98 -9.63 -0.57
C LEU A 233 -16.23 -8.45 0.04
N SER A 234 -15.41 -7.77 -0.77
CA SER A 234 -14.64 -6.63 -0.27
C SER A 234 -15.53 -5.57 0.36
N GLU A 235 -16.68 -5.26 -0.23
CA GLU A 235 -17.65 -4.28 0.29
C GLU A 235 -18.35 -4.70 1.59
N GLU A 236 -18.29 -5.98 1.95
CA GLU A 236 -18.87 -6.52 3.19
C GLU A 236 -17.88 -6.45 4.37
N VAL A 237 -16.59 -6.26 4.08
CA VAL A 237 -15.57 -6.10 5.11
C VAL A 237 -15.57 -4.66 5.60
N PHE A 238 -15.90 -4.46 6.88
CA PHE A 238 -15.81 -3.18 7.56
C PHE A 238 -15.00 -3.35 8.85
N THR A 239 -14.16 -2.38 9.16
CA THR A 239 -13.30 -2.38 10.35
C THR A 239 -13.60 -1.13 11.16
N PRO A 240 -14.56 -1.16 12.12
CA PRO A 240 -14.90 0.02 12.90
C PRO A 240 -13.67 0.52 13.67
N PHE A 241 -13.48 1.84 13.71
CA PHE A 241 -12.32 2.42 14.39
C PHE A 241 -12.50 2.32 15.91
N PHE A 242 -13.67 2.69 16.40
CA PHE A 242 -14.00 2.60 17.81
C PHE A 242 -14.67 1.25 18.12
N LEU A 243 -14.05 0.47 19.00
CA LEU A 243 -14.52 -0.85 19.42
C LEU A 243 -15.13 -0.78 20.82
N ASN A 244 -16.22 -1.52 21.04
CA ASN A 244 -16.72 -1.78 22.39
C ASN A 244 -15.94 -2.96 22.99
N PHE A 245 -15.05 -2.66 23.93
CA PHE A 245 -14.20 -3.68 24.56
C PHE A 245 -14.96 -4.63 25.49
N ASP A 246 -16.09 -4.22 26.07
CA ASP A 246 -16.92 -5.12 26.88
C ASP A 246 -17.60 -6.16 26.00
N ASP A 247 -18.09 -5.76 24.82
CA ASP A 247 -18.64 -6.68 23.82
C ASP A 247 -17.56 -7.65 23.30
N LEU A 248 -16.33 -7.18 23.09
CA LEU A 248 -15.21 -8.03 22.68
C LEU A 248 -14.87 -9.06 23.77
N ARG A 249 -14.79 -8.64 25.04
CA ARG A 249 -14.54 -9.55 26.17
C ARG A 249 -15.64 -10.60 26.31
N ALA A 250 -16.90 -10.21 26.13
CA ALA A 250 -18.02 -11.14 26.17
C ALA A 250 -17.97 -12.18 25.04
N LYS A 251 -17.49 -11.79 23.84
CA LYS A 251 -17.36 -12.68 22.67
C LYS A 251 -16.14 -13.61 22.74
N PHE A 252 -15.06 -13.18 23.37
CA PHE A 252 -13.81 -13.93 23.48
C PHE A 252 -13.40 -14.07 24.96
N PRO A 253 -14.15 -14.87 25.76
CA PRO A 253 -13.73 -15.19 27.11
C PRO A 253 -12.42 -15.97 27.03
N GLY A 254 -11.39 -15.46 27.69
CA GLY A 254 -10.08 -16.10 27.78
C GLY A 254 -10.09 -17.41 28.56
#